data_AF-A0A1E7DSQ5-F1
#
_entry.id   AF-A0A1E7DSQ5-F1
#
_cell.length_a   1.000
_cell.length_b   1.000
_cell.length_c   1.000
_cell.angle_alpha   90.00
_cell.angle_beta   90.00
_cell.angle_gamma   90.00
#
_symmetry.space_group_name_H-M   'P 1'
#
loop_
_entity.id
_entity.type
_entity.pdbx_description
1 polymer ?
#
loop_
_entity_poly.entity_id
_entity_poly.type
_entity_poly.pdbx_seq_one_letter_code
_entity_poly.pdbx_strand_id
1 'polypeptide(L)'
;MPDAISTVTVNGEDYLLTANEGDATEWEEFVNVSDFGDWKENVPGSVLAQTDKYDKLEVLTDRGTDAIYTLGSRSFSIWKADTMEQVFDSGSDFETITAQRLPDYFNWSNDDDEMDKRSAKKGPEPEEIKTGIIDGKLVAMIGLERIGGVMT
;
A
#
# COMPACT_ATOMS: atom_id res chain seq x y z
N MET A 1 3.40 -6.92 -1.21
CA MET A 1 4.19 -7.67 -0.20
C MET A 1 4.22 -6.79 1.04
N PRO A 2 4.24 -7.32 2.28
CA PRO A 2 4.48 -6.46 3.42
C PRO A 2 5.95 -6.04 3.49
N ASP A 3 6.17 -4.77 3.77
CA ASP A 3 7.49 -4.14 3.85
C ASP A 3 8.08 -4.31 5.24
N ALA A 4 7.20 -4.38 6.25
CA ALA A 4 7.57 -4.80 7.60
C ALA A 4 6.52 -5.72 8.22
N ILE A 5 7.03 -6.62 9.06
CA ILE A 5 6.22 -7.55 9.85
C ILE A 5 6.64 -7.44 11.32
N SER A 6 5.67 -7.37 12.21
CA SER A 6 5.86 -7.48 13.66
C SER A 6 4.99 -8.61 14.22
N THR A 7 5.33 -9.09 15.41
CA THR A 7 4.57 -10.11 16.11
C THR A 7 4.21 -9.66 17.52
N VAL A 8 3.02 -10.01 17.98
CA VAL A 8 2.56 -9.76 19.36
C VAL A 8 1.81 -10.96 19.89
N THR A 9 1.91 -11.19 21.19
CA THR A 9 1.08 -12.19 21.89
C THR A 9 0.04 -11.46 22.72
N VAL A 10 -1.24 -11.75 22.49
CA VAL A 10 -2.37 -11.20 23.26
C VAL A 10 -3.16 -12.37 23.83
N ASN A 11 -3.27 -12.44 25.15
CA ASN A 11 -3.99 -13.51 25.87
C ASN A 11 -3.53 -14.94 25.51
N GLY A 12 -2.26 -15.11 25.14
CA GLY A 12 -1.69 -16.39 24.74
C GLY A 12 -1.89 -16.78 23.28
N GLU A 13 -2.49 -15.90 22.47
CA GLU A 13 -2.62 -16.05 21.02
C GLU A 13 -1.64 -15.12 20.31
N ASP A 14 -0.92 -15.65 19.33
CA ASP A 14 0.07 -14.91 18.56
C ASP A 14 -0.55 -14.28 17.31
N TYR A 15 -0.20 -13.03 17.06
CA TYR A 15 -0.66 -12.25 15.90
C TYR A 15 0.53 -11.76 15.08
N LEU A 16 0.37 -11.81 13.77
CA LEU A 16 1.26 -11.14 12.81
C LEU A 16 0.64 -9.80 12.44
N LEU A 17 1.45 -8.77 12.45
CA LEU A 17 1.07 -7.42 12.09
C LEU A 17 1.89 -7.02 10.87
N THR A 18 1.24 -6.58 9.79
CA THR A 18 1.92 -6.31 8.52
C THR A 18 1.68 -4.88 8.07
N ALA A 19 2.77 -4.17 7.79
CA ALA A 19 2.76 -2.88 7.09
C ALA A 19 2.87 -3.20 5.59
N ASN A 20 1.86 -2.82 4.83
CA ASN A 20 1.72 -3.21 3.44
C ASN A 20 1.80 -1.97 2.55
N GLU A 21 2.95 -1.71 1.92
CA GLU A 21 3.12 -0.59 0.98
C GLU A 21 2.60 -0.93 -0.40
N GLY A 22 2.88 -2.15 -0.83
CA GLY A 22 2.48 -2.62 -2.14
C GLY A 22 3.44 -2.24 -3.26
N ASP A 23 4.75 -2.24 -3.03
CA ASP A 23 5.69 -1.85 -4.08
C ASP A 23 5.85 -2.89 -5.21
N ALA A 24 6.29 -2.41 -6.37
CA ALA A 24 6.76 -3.19 -7.50
C ALA A 24 8.02 -3.98 -7.12
N THR A 25 8.35 -4.97 -7.95
CA THR A 25 9.59 -5.71 -7.81
C THR A 25 10.60 -5.14 -8.78
N GLU A 26 11.57 -4.37 -8.28
CA GLU A 26 12.54 -3.65 -9.13
C GLU A 26 13.99 -3.84 -8.66
N TRP A 27 14.89 -4.04 -9.62
CA TRP A 27 16.35 -3.95 -9.46
C TRP A 27 16.97 -3.63 -10.82
N GLU A 28 18.26 -3.28 -10.87
CA GLU A 28 18.96 -2.72 -12.05
C GLU A 28 18.37 -3.03 -13.44
N GLU A 29 18.32 -4.30 -13.85
CA GLU A 29 17.86 -4.71 -15.19
C GLU A 29 16.39 -5.17 -15.25
N PHE A 30 15.69 -5.20 -14.11
CA PHE A 30 14.33 -5.71 -14.00
C PHE A 30 13.38 -4.67 -13.41
N VAL A 31 12.39 -4.29 -14.22
CA VAL A 31 11.24 -3.48 -13.82
C VAL A 31 10.00 -4.18 -14.36
N ASN A 32 9.04 -4.50 -13.50
CA ASN A 32 7.83 -5.22 -13.89
C ASN A 32 6.55 -4.40 -13.73
N VAL A 33 6.66 -3.07 -13.68
CA VAL A 33 5.53 -2.15 -13.60
C VAL A 33 5.57 -1.14 -14.76
N SER A 34 4.40 -0.68 -15.18
CA SER A 34 4.25 0.40 -16.16
C SER A 34 2.96 1.18 -15.90
N ASP A 35 2.91 2.43 -16.35
CA ASP A 35 1.65 3.18 -16.45
C ASP A 35 0.72 2.44 -17.42
N PHE A 36 -0.53 2.20 -17.02
CA PHE A 36 -1.49 1.43 -17.80
C PHE A 36 -1.70 2.02 -19.21
N GLY A 37 -1.57 3.34 -19.37
CA GLY A 37 -1.66 4.00 -20.67
C GLY A 37 -0.65 3.47 -21.69
N ASP A 38 0.56 3.16 -21.23
CA ASP A 38 1.66 2.64 -22.04
C ASP A 38 1.55 1.12 -22.26
N TRP A 39 0.74 0.42 -21.45
CA TRP A 39 0.61 -1.03 -21.49
C TRP A 39 -0.74 -1.54 -22.05
N LYS A 40 -1.79 -0.71 -22.08
CA LYS A 40 -3.19 -1.12 -22.34
C LYS A 40 -3.43 -1.79 -23.70
N GLU A 41 -2.55 -1.61 -24.68
CA GLU A 41 -2.61 -2.31 -25.97
C GLU A 41 -2.53 -3.83 -25.83
N ASN A 42 -1.97 -4.34 -24.72
CA ASN A 42 -1.91 -5.77 -24.40
C ASN A 42 -3.27 -6.35 -23.95
N VAL A 43 -4.22 -5.49 -23.54
CA VAL A 43 -5.55 -5.87 -23.05
C VAL A 43 -6.67 -5.08 -23.75
N PRO A 44 -6.75 -5.09 -25.10
CA PRO A 44 -7.61 -4.19 -25.86
C PRO A 44 -9.11 -4.40 -25.62
N GLY A 45 -9.51 -5.57 -25.12
CA GLY A 45 -10.88 -5.89 -24.74
C GLY A 45 -11.30 -5.39 -23.35
N SER A 46 -10.37 -4.84 -22.57
CA SER A 46 -10.68 -4.31 -21.23
C SER A 46 -11.52 -3.04 -21.31
N VAL A 47 -12.49 -2.92 -20.39
CA VAL A 47 -13.26 -1.68 -20.21
C VAL A 47 -12.38 -0.53 -19.74
N LEU A 48 -11.30 -0.82 -19.02
CA LEU A 48 -10.34 0.19 -18.56
C LEU A 48 -9.57 0.79 -19.74
N ALA A 49 -9.33 0.03 -20.81
CA ALA A 49 -8.64 0.49 -22.00
C ALA A 49 -9.49 1.42 -22.90
N GLN A 50 -10.80 1.54 -22.63
CA GLN A 50 -11.73 2.37 -23.42
C GLN A 50 -11.73 3.86 -23.00
N THR A 51 -10.89 4.24 -22.05
CA THR A 51 -10.73 5.62 -21.55
C THR A 51 -9.29 5.86 -21.14
N ASP A 52 -8.87 7.12 -21.12
CA ASP A 52 -7.58 7.60 -20.62
C ASP A 52 -7.57 7.83 -19.10
N LYS A 53 -8.73 7.77 -18.43
CA LYS A 53 -8.88 8.00 -16.99
C LYS A 53 -7.94 7.12 -16.14
N TYR A 54 -7.63 5.93 -16.62
CA TYR A 54 -6.81 4.95 -15.92
C TYR A 54 -5.37 4.90 -16.42
N ASP A 55 -4.96 5.80 -17.32
CA ASP A 55 -3.65 5.69 -17.96
C ASP A 55 -2.49 5.79 -16.97
N LYS A 56 -2.69 6.47 -15.83
CA LYS A 56 -1.70 6.57 -14.75
C LYS A 56 -1.76 5.44 -13.72
N LEU A 57 -2.65 4.47 -13.88
CA LEU A 57 -2.71 3.31 -13.00
C LEU A 57 -1.45 2.47 -13.19
N GLU A 58 -0.73 2.15 -12.12
CA GLU A 58 0.41 1.23 -12.21
C GLU A 58 -0.04 -0.22 -12.31
N VAL A 59 0.44 -0.90 -13.35
CA VAL A 59 0.09 -2.29 -13.64
C VAL A 59 1.32 -3.17 -13.76
N LEU A 60 1.21 -4.41 -13.30
CA LEU A 60 2.25 -5.42 -13.44
C LEU A 60 2.29 -5.95 -14.88
N THR A 61 3.47 -5.90 -15.49
CA THR A 61 3.69 -6.26 -16.90
C THR A 61 4.11 -7.73 -17.08
N ASP A 62 4.36 -8.45 -15.99
CA ASP A 62 4.90 -9.81 -15.94
C ASP A 62 3.89 -10.86 -15.45
N ARG A 63 2.59 -10.53 -15.40
CA ARG A 63 1.50 -11.40 -14.92
C ARG A 63 0.60 -11.98 -16.02
N GLY A 64 0.95 -11.76 -17.30
CA GLY A 64 0.12 -12.18 -18.44
C GLY A 64 -0.90 -11.11 -18.83
N THR A 65 -1.88 -11.49 -19.65
CA THR A 65 -2.87 -10.56 -20.25
C THR A 65 -4.32 -11.03 -20.13
N ASP A 66 -4.58 -12.06 -19.33
CA ASP A 66 -5.92 -12.54 -19.00
C ASP A 66 -6.65 -11.62 -18.02
N ALA A 67 -5.89 -10.82 -17.26
CA ALA A 67 -6.41 -9.78 -16.39
C ALA A 67 -5.44 -8.57 -16.33
N ILE A 68 -5.93 -7.48 -15.74
CA ILE A 68 -5.09 -6.35 -15.35
C ILE A 68 -4.71 -6.55 -13.89
N TYR A 69 -3.41 -6.65 -13.65
CA TYR A 69 -2.85 -6.82 -12.31
C TYR A 69 -2.29 -5.48 -11.86
N THR A 70 -2.78 -4.97 -10.74
CA THR A 70 -2.24 -3.77 -10.09
C THR A 70 -1.52 -4.18 -8.82
N LEU A 71 -0.57 -3.35 -8.42
CA LEU A 71 -0.08 -3.36 -7.06
C LEU A 71 -1.20 -2.92 -6.12
N GLY A 72 -1.26 -3.54 -4.94
CA GLY A 72 -2.29 -3.30 -3.95
C GLY A 72 -1.69 -3.22 -2.56
N SER A 73 -2.56 -3.09 -1.56
CA SER A 73 -2.26 -2.92 -0.13
C SER A 73 -1.47 -1.65 0.17
N ARG A 74 -2.17 -0.60 0.62
CA ARG A 74 -1.63 0.64 1.22
C ARG A 74 -2.08 0.71 2.67
N SER A 75 -1.95 -0.43 3.35
CA SER A 75 -2.74 -0.75 4.53
C SER A 75 -1.89 -1.34 5.63
N PHE A 76 -2.52 -1.50 6.78
CA PHE A 76 -2.04 -2.26 7.90
C PHE A 76 -3.00 -3.41 8.17
N SER A 77 -2.47 -4.63 8.30
CA SER A 77 -3.29 -5.81 8.58
C SER A 77 -2.84 -6.52 9.86
N ILE A 78 -3.80 -7.19 10.49
CA ILE A 78 -3.55 -8.11 11.62
C ILE A 78 -4.03 -9.50 11.22
N TRP A 79 -3.19 -10.48 11.46
CA TRP A 79 -3.43 -11.88 11.14
C TRP A 79 -3.26 -12.74 12.38
N LYS A 80 -4.09 -13.76 12.56
CA LYS A 80 -3.78 -14.83 13.52
C LYS A 80 -2.62 -15.65 13.00
N ALA A 81 -1.57 -15.83 13.82
CA ALA A 81 -0.34 -16.48 13.36
C ALA A 81 -0.52 -17.98 13.11
N ASP A 82 -1.44 -18.65 13.82
CA ASP A 82 -1.65 -20.10 13.72
C ASP A 82 -2.46 -20.52 12.49
N THR A 83 -3.43 -19.69 12.11
CA THR A 83 -4.44 -19.96 11.08
C THR A 83 -4.24 -19.12 9.83
N MET A 84 -3.44 -18.06 9.91
CA MET A 84 -3.29 -17.03 8.86
C MET A 84 -4.62 -16.35 8.49
N GLU A 85 -5.59 -16.34 9.41
CA GLU A 85 -6.84 -15.60 9.24
C GLU A 85 -6.57 -14.09 9.39
N GLN A 86 -6.94 -13.29 8.37
CA GLN A 86 -6.93 -11.83 8.48
C GLN A 86 -8.07 -11.39 9.40
N VAL A 87 -7.74 -10.85 10.57
CA VAL A 87 -8.74 -10.39 11.55
C VAL A 87 -8.97 -8.88 11.48
N PHE A 88 -8.06 -8.15 10.83
CA PHE A 88 -8.20 -6.72 10.57
C PHE A 88 -7.42 -6.32 9.32
N ASP A 89 -7.96 -5.36 8.57
CA ASP A 89 -7.25 -4.58 7.57
C ASP A 89 -7.73 -3.13 7.63
N SER A 90 -6.79 -2.19 7.56
CA SER A 90 -7.09 -0.76 7.62
C SER A 90 -7.73 -0.23 6.33
N GLY A 91 -7.73 -0.98 5.24
CA GLY A 91 -8.22 -0.51 3.93
C GLY A 91 -7.60 0.83 3.56
N SER A 92 -8.43 1.85 3.36
CA SER A 92 -8.05 3.22 3.00
C SER A 92 -7.95 4.17 4.20
N ASP A 93 -7.81 3.67 5.42
CA ASP A 93 -7.75 4.52 6.62
C ASP A 93 -6.55 5.47 6.58
N PHE A 94 -5.40 5.06 6.04
CA PHE A 94 -4.23 5.93 5.94
C PHE A 94 -4.48 7.11 5.02
N GLU A 95 -5.06 6.90 3.83
CA GLU A 95 -5.49 7.98 2.94
C GLU A 95 -6.54 8.86 3.62
N THR A 96 -7.51 8.26 4.32
CA THR A 96 -8.58 9.00 4.99
C THR A 96 -8.03 9.91 6.08
N ILE A 97 -7.11 9.41 6.91
CA ILE A 97 -6.47 10.14 8.00
C ILE A 97 -5.58 11.25 7.45
N THR A 98 -4.75 10.96 6.44
CA THR A 98 -3.86 11.95 5.82
C THR A 98 -4.66 13.03 5.10
N ALA A 99 -5.73 12.71 4.38
CA ALA A 99 -6.63 13.69 3.77
C ALA A 99 -7.31 14.60 4.81
N GLN A 100 -7.66 14.07 5.99
CA GLN A 100 -8.29 14.84 7.06
C GLN A 100 -7.28 15.75 7.79
N ARG A 101 -6.07 15.26 8.05
CA ARG A 101 -5.08 15.97 8.86
C ARG A 101 -4.17 16.88 8.05
N LEU A 102 -3.88 16.50 6.82
CA LEU A 102 -2.95 17.15 5.90
C LEU A 102 -3.58 17.32 4.51
N PRO A 103 -4.77 17.96 4.40
CA PRO A 103 -5.51 18.05 3.13
C PRO A 103 -4.72 18.72 2.01
N ASP A 104 -3.90 19.72 2.35
CA ASP A 104 -3.09 20.48 1.37
C ASP A 104 -1.91 19.67 0.82
N TYR A 105 -1.57 18.54 1.46
CA TYR A 105 -0.43 17.67 1.13
C TYR A 105 -0.86 16.25 0.75
N PHE A 106 -2.14 16.07 0.42
CA PHE A 106 -2.70 14.73 0.17
C PHE A 106 -1.93 14.02 -0.95
N ASN A 107 -1.36 12.85 -0.63
CA ASN A 107 -0.64 11.97 -1.55
C ASN A 107 0.44 12.68 -2.39
N TRP A 108 1.16 13.61 -1.77
CA TRP A 108 2.41 14.17 -2.29
C TRP A 108 3.51 13.11 -2.41
N SER A 109 4.46 13.37 -3.30
CA SER A 109 5.67 12.56 -3.42
C SER A 109 6.81 13.18 -2.61
N ASN A 110 7.96 12.50 -2.56
CA ASN A 110 9.18 13.04 -1.95
C ASN A 110 10.07 13.82 -2.94
N ASP A 111 9.74 13.74 -4.24
CA ASP A 111 10.49 14.35 -5.34
C ASP A 111 9.76 15.54 -6.00
N ASP A 112 8.52 15.82 -5.60
CA ASP A 112 7.76 16.99 -6.01
C ASP A 112 6.72 17.47 -4.97
N ASP A 113 6.24 18.70 -5.15
CA ASP A 113 5.20 19.34 -4.34
C ASP A 113 3.84 19.31 -5.06
N GLU A 114 3.51 18.20 -5.75
CA GLU A 114 2.26 18.06 -6.50
C GLU A 114 1.19 17.31 -5.70
N MET A 115 0.03 17.97 -5.52
CA MET A 115 -1.13 17.35 -4.87
C MET A 115 -1.61 16.12 -5.64
N ASP A 116 -1.87 15.04 -4.90
CA ASP A 116 -2.43 13.79 -5.39
C ASP A 116 -1.60 13.10 -6.50
N LYS A 117 -0.28 13.30 -6.47
CA LYS A 117 0.64 12.69 -7.44
C LYS A 117 0.68 11.17 -7.33
N ARG A 118 0.48 10.65 -6.11
CA ARG A 118 0.66 9.22 -5.81
C ARG A 118 -0.58 8.37 -6.08
N SER A 119 -1.81 8.85 -5.87
CA SER A 119 -3.03 8.00 -5.79
C SER A 119 -3.23 7.01 -6.92
N ALA A 120 -2.92 7.39 -8.17
CA ALA A 120 -3.06 6.52 -9.33
C ALA A 120 -2.10 5.31 -9.28
N LYS A 121 -1.00 5.45 -8.56
CA LYS A 121 0.13 4.51 -8.47
C LYS A 121 0.16 3.87 -7.08
N LYS A 122 0.49 4.70 -6.10
CA LYS A 122 0.65 4.42 -4.66
C LYS A 122 -0.12 5.44 -3.82
N GLY A 123 0.26 5.69 -2.58
CA GLY A 123 -0.44 6.63 -1.70
C GLY A 123 0.41 6.86 -0.46
N PRO A 124 -0.16 6.72 0.76
CA PRO A 124 0.64 6.50 1.94
C PRO A 124 1.41 5.18 1.82
N GLU A 125 2.66 5.18 2.27
CA GLU A 125 3.61 4.10 2.06
C GLU A 125 4.09 3.57 3.42
N PRO A 126 3.35 2.63 4.04
CA PRO A 126 3.74 2.04 5.31
C PRO A 126 4.91 1.06 5.15
N GLU A 127 6.07 1.39 5.70
CA GLU A 127 7.31 0.61 5.53
C GLU A 127 7.84 -0.03 6.82
N GLU A 128 7.37 0.42 7.99
CA GLU A 128 7.91 -0.01 9.27
C GLU A 128 6.79 -0.23 10.27
N ILE A 129 6.97 -1.19 11.18
CA ILE A 129 6.05 -1.44 12.27
C ILE A 129 6.78 -1.76 13.57
N LYS A 130 6.40 -1.07 14.64
CA LYS A 130 6.86 -1.33 16.01
C LYS A 130 5.67 -1.45 16.95
N THR A 131 5.73 -2.40 17.86
CA THR A 131 4.68 -2.62 18.86
C THR A 131 5.24 -2.35 20.26
N GLY A 132 4.39 -1.86 21.16
CA GLY A 132 4.81 -1.55 22.52
C GLY A 132 3.64 -1.25 23.45
N ILE A 133 3.91 -1.24 24.75
CA ILE A 133 2.93 -0.85 25.76
C ILE A 133 3.13 0.63 26.10
N ILE A 134 2.10 1.45 25.90
CA ILE A 134 2.06 2.87 26.27
C ILE A 134 0.85 3.08 27.18
N ASP A 135 1.07 3.60 28.40
CA ASP A 135 0.03 3.82 29.42
C ASP A 135 -0.87 2.59 29.66
N GLY A 136 -0.26 1.40 29.65
CA GLY A 136 -0.96 0.13 29.87
C GLY A 136 -1.74 -0.39 28.67
N LYS A 137 -1.64 0.26 27.50
CA LYS A 137 -2.27 -0.19 26.24
C LYS A 137 -1.22 -0.70 25.27
N LEU A 138 -1.51 -1.82 24.62
CA LEU A 138 -0.74 -2.25 23.46
C LEU A 138 -1.04 -1.33 22.28
N VAL A 139 0.01 -0.79 21.67
CA VAL A 139 -0.03 0.12 20.53
C VAL A 139 0.85 -0.45 19.42
N ALA A 140 0.38 -0.37 18.18
CA ALA A 140 1.18 -0.56 16.98
C ALA A 140 1.48 0.82 16.39
N MET A 141 2.75 1.10 16.12
CA MET A 141 3.22 2.31 15.47
C MET A 141 3.69 1.93 14.08
N ILE A 142 3.01 2.44 13.05
CA ILE A 142 3.33 2.17 11.65
C ILE A 142 3.99 3.42 11.07
N GLY A 143 5.24 3.29 10.62
CA GLY A 143 5.98 4.36 9.98
C GLY A 143 5.61 4.47 8.50
N LEU A 144 5.38 5.70 8.03
CA LEU A 144 5.11 6.00 6.64
C LEU A 144 6.34 6.64 5.97
N GLU A 145 6.74 6.13 4.81
CA GLU A 145 7.77 6.72 3.95
C GLU A 145 7.22 7.94 3.19
N ARG A 146 6.03 7.80 2.62
CA ARG A 146 5.18 8.89 2.11
C ARG A 146 3.79 8.84 2.73
N ILE A 147 3.14 9.97 2.96
CA ILE A 147 3.66 11.36 2.93
C ILE A 147 4.53 11.67 4.17
N GLY A 148 5.06 10.64 4.83
CA GLY A 148 5.73 10.75 6.12
C GLY A 148 4.77 10.63 7.30
N GLY A 149 5.31 10.22 8.45
CA GLY A 149 4.58 10.22 9.72
C GLY A 149 4.48 8.85 10.38
N VAL A 150 3.72 8.78 11.47
CA VAL A 150 3.48 7.56 12.25
C VAL A 150 1.99 7.42 12.54
N MET A 151 1.42 6.27 12.17
CA MET A 151 0.05 5.86 12.52
C MET A 151 0.08 5.07 13.83
N THR A 152 -0.89 5.29 14.72
CA THR A 152 -0.97 4.68 16.07
C THR A 152 -2.37 4.30 16.47
#